data_AF-A0A127SP63-F1
#
_entry.id   AF-A0A127SP63-F1
#
_cell.length_a   1.000
_cell.length_b   1.000
_cell.length_c   1.000
_cell.angle_alpha   90.00
_cell.angle_beta   90.00
_cell.angle_gamma   90.00
#
_symmetry.space_group_name_H-M   'P 1'
#
loop_
_entity.id
_entity.type
_entity.pdbx_description
1 polymer ?
#
loop_
_entity_poly.entity_id
_entity_poly.type
_entity_poly.pdbx_seq_one_letter_code
_entity_poly.pdbx_strand_id
1 'polypeptide(L)' 'YNIGINQGEVAGAGVAAHLHQHVVPRWNGDANFMPIVAQTRTMPILLSDQREAYAQAFEQLAPQYHLPLA' A
#
# COMPACT_ATOMS: atom_id res chain seq x y z
N TYR A 1 10.21 0.16 -3.17
CA TYR A 1 8.75 0.15 -3.38
C TYR A 1 8.42 -0.56 -4.67
N ASN A 2 7.25 -1.19 -4.76
CA ASN A 2 6.62 -1.56 -6.03
C ASN A 2 5.45 -0.60 -6.28
N ILE A 3 5.43 0.03 -7.45
CA ILE A 3 4.41 1.01 -7.85
C ILE A 3 3.86 0.55 -9.20
N GLY A 4 2.56 0.27 -9.29
CA GLY A 4 1.91 -0.20 -10.53
C GLY A 4 0.39 -0.10 -10.53
N ILE A 5 -0.21 -0.20 -11.72
CA ILE A 5 -1.66 -0.17 -11.95
C ILE A 5 -2.04 -1.45 -12.69
N ASN A 6 -3.14 -2.08 -12.29
CA ASN A 6 -3.79 -3.15 -13.05
C ASN A 6 -4.96 -2.54 -13.84
N GLN A 7 -4.88 -2.56 -15.17
CA GLN A 7 -5.91 -1.96 -16.03
C GLN A 7 -6.73 -3.04 -16.76
N GLY A 8 -8.02 -3.11 -16.43
CA GLY A 8 -8.94 -4.12 -16.94
C GLY A 8 -8.86 -5.46 -16.23
N GLU A 9 -9.91 -6.28 -16.38
CA GLU A 9 -10.03 -7.59 -15.71
C GLU A 9 -8.88 -8.53 -16.08
N VAL A 10 -8.44 -8.52 -17.35
CA VAL A 10 -7.32 -9.34 -17.85
C VAL A 10 -6.01 -9.05 -17.13
N ALA A 11 -5.80 -7.81 -16.68
CA ALA A 11 -4.62 -7.42 -15.90
C ALA A 11 -4.77 -7.70 -14.39
N GLY A 12 -5.90 -8.30 -13.96
CA GLY A 12 -6.18 -8.59 -12.55
C GLY A 12 -6.73 -7.40 -11.75
N ALA A 13 -7.43 -6.45 -12.40
CA ALA A 13 -8.08 -5.35 -11.70
C ALA A 13 -9.30 -5.84 -10.91
N GLY A 14 -9.23 -5.82 -9.57
CA GLY A 14 -10.37 -6.19 -8.70
C GLY A 14 -11.54 -5.19 -8.75
N VAL A 15 -11.27 -3.94 -9.13
CA VAL A 15 -12.29 -2.90 -9.38
C VAL A 15 -12.01 -2.28 -10.75
N ALA A 16 -12.32 -3.01 -11.82
CA ALA A 16 -11.94 -2.63 -13.19
C ALA A 16 -12.51 -1.27 -13.66
N ALA A 17 -13.65 -0.85 -13.11
CA ALA A 17 -14.27 0.44 -13.44
C ALA A 17 -13.62 1.66 -12.76
N HIS A 18 -12.74 1.45 -11.77
CA HIS A 18 -12.06 2.52 -11.04
C HIS A 18 -10.54 2.31 -11.09
N LEU A 19 -9.85 3.16 -11.85
CA LEU A 19 -8.41 3.12 -11.96
C LEU A 19 -7.75 3.52 -10.63
N HIS A 20 -6.94 2.63 -10.06
CA HIS A 20 -6.22 2.88 -8.81
C HIS A 20 -4.76 2.46 -8.93
N GLN A 21 -3.90 3.26 -8.29
CA GLN A 21 -2.46 3.07 -8.25
C GLN A 21 -2.07 2.34 -6.98
N HIS A 22 -1.38 1.20 -7.12
CA HIS A 22 -0.79 0.53 -5.98
C HIS A 22 0.56 1.16 -5.65
N VAL A 23 0.80 1.45 -4.36
CA VAL A 23 2.11 1.84 -3.82
C VAL A 23 2.41 0.89 -2.66
N VAL A 24 3.28 -0.09 -2.92
CA VAL A 24 3.57 -1.17 -1.98
C VAL A 24 4.99 -1.01 -1.44
N PRO A 25 5.19 -0.67 -0.15
CA PRO A 25 6.51 -0.70 0.46
C PRO A 25 7.03 -2.14 0.50
N ARG A 26 8.34 -2.28 0.26
CA ARG A 26 9.04 -3.57 0.22
C ARG A 26 10.25 -3.49 1.12
N TRP A 27 10.52 -4.56 1.84
CA TRP A 27 11.72 -4.71 2.67
C TRP A 27 12.47 -5.97 2.28
N ASN A 28 13.78 -5.97 2.51
CA ASN A 28 14.56 -7.19 2.35
C ASN A 28 14.04 -8.24 3.35
N GLY A 29 13.64 -9.41 2.85
CA GLY A 29 13.06 -10.49 3.67
C GLY A 29 11.59 -10.31 4.07
N ASP A 30 10.84 -9.40 3.43
CA ASP A 30 9.40 -9.24 3.70
C ASP A 30 8.53 -10.46 3.30
N ALA A 31 9.07 -11.32 2.44
CA ALA A 31 8.65 -12.70 2.26
C ALA A 31 9.62 -13.62 3.02
N ASN A 32 9.11 -14.27 4.07
CA ASN A 32 9.86 -15.24 4.88
C ASN A 32 9.19 -16.63 4.80
N PHE A 33 9.65 -17.58 5.61
CA PHE A 33 9.11 -18.94 5.63
C PHE A 33 7.60 -19.00 5.90
N MET A 34 7.06 -18.09 6.72
CA MET A 34 5.65 -18.11 7.15
C MET A 34 4.67 -18.03 5.98
N PRO A 35 4.72 -17.03 5.07
CA PRO A 35 3.81 -17.01 3.92
C PRO A 35 4.09 -18.13 2.91
N ILE A 36 5.33 -18.61 2.82
CA ILE A 36 5.72 -19.63 1.83
C ILE A 36 5.26 -21.03 2.23
N VAL A 37 5.43 -21.41 3.51
CA VAL A 37 5.19 -22.78 3.98
C VAL A 37 3.96 -22.87 4.87
N ALA A 38 3.71 -21.89 5.73
CA ALA A 38 2.55 -21.86 6.61
C ALA A 38 1.34 -21.15 6.01
N GLN A 39 1.44 -20.66 4.75
CA GLN A 39 0.39 -19.93 4.02
C GLN A 39 -0.22 -18.76 4.82
N THR A 40 0.55 -18.22 5.77
CA THR A 40 0.07 -17.19 6.70
C THR A 40 1.03 -16.02 6.62
N ARG A 41 0.48 -14.83 6.35
CA ARG A 41 1.25 -13.57 6.35
C ARG A 41 1.04 -12.86 7.68
N THR A 42 2.13 -12.65 8.42
CA THR A 42 2.11 -11.81 9.62
C THR A 42 1.98 -10.34 9.22
N MET A 43 0.97 -9.67 9.78
CA MET A 43 0.81 -8.22 9.68
C MET A 43 1.25 -7.58 11.01
N PRO A 44 2.36 -6.84 11.05
CA PRO A 44 2.94 -6.36 12.30
C PRO A 44 2.21 -5.14 12.89
N ILE A 45 1.32 -4.51 12.13
CA ILE A 45 0.61 -3.28 12.50
C ILE A 45 -0.86 -3.37 12.07
N LEU A 46 -1.74 -2.78 12.87
CA LEU A 46 -3.15 -2.65 12.53
C LEU A 46 -3.35 -1.62 11.41
N LEU A 47 -4.39 -1.81 10.60
CA LEU A 47 -4.71 -0.88 9.52
C LEU A 47 -5.10 0.51 10.04
N SER A 48 -5.76 0.59 11.20
CA SER A 48 -6.09 1.85 11.88
C SER A 48 -4.83 2.67 12.17
N ASP A 49 -3.87 2.03 12.81
CA ASP A 49 -2.65 2.66 13.30
C ASP A 49 -1.77 3.08 12.12
N GLN A 50 -1.70 2.22 11.09
CA GLN A 50 -0.99 2.53 9.85
C GLN A 50 -1.64 3.71 9.10
N ARG A 51 -2.97 3.77 9.04
CA ARG A 51 -3.71 4.89 8.43
C ARG A 51 -3.46 6.18 9.17
N GLU A 52 -3.49 6.15 10.50
CA GLU A 52 -3.23 7.32 11.33
C GLU A 52 -1.81 7.86 11.13
N ALA A 53 -0.81 6.98 11.19
CA ALA A 53 0.58 7.35 10.98
C ALA A 53 0.82 7.98 9.59
N TYR A 54 0.23 7.42 8.53
CA TYR A 54 0.34 7.98 7.19
C TYR A 54 -0.42 9.30 7.01
N ALA A 55 -1.60 9.46 7.61
CA ALA A 55 -2.34 10.71 7.56
C ALA A 55 -1.56 11.85 8.23
N GLN A 56 -1.00 11.61 9.42
CA GLN A 56 -0.17 12.59 10.13
C GLN A 56 1.07 13.01 9.33
N ALA A 57 1.77 12.03 8.73
CA ALA A 57 2.92 12.32 7.86
C ALA A 57 2.51 13.09 6.60
N PHE A 58 1.34 12.78 6.02
CA PHE A 58 0.83 13.50 4.86
C PHE A 58 0.55 14.96 5.19
N GLU A 59 -0.08 15.27 6.32
CA GLU A 59 -0.34 16.65 6.74
C GLU A 59 0.94 17.49 6.85
N GLN A 60 2.02 16.89 7.33
CA GLN A 60 3.31 17.55 7.47
C GLN A 60 4.01 17.78 6.11
N LEU A 61 3.91 16.81 5.20
CA LEU A 61 4.66 16.82 3.93
C LEU A 61 3.89 17.50 2.79
N ALA A 62 2.56 17.46 2.78
CA ALA A 62 1.75 17.96 1.69
C ALA A 62 2.03 19.44 1.32
N PRO A 63 2.23 20.37 2.28
CA PRO A 63 2.59 21.76 1.95
C PRO A 63 3.90 21.87 1.17
N GLN A 64 4.90 21.04 1.48
CA GLN A 64 6.19 21.04 0.78
C GLN A 64 6.04 20.67 -0.71
N TYR A 65 5.07 19.80 -1.03
CA TYR A 65 4.79 19.35 -2.38
C TYR A 65 3.61 20.07 -3.04
N HIS A 66 3.11 21.15 -2.43
CA HIS A 66 1.95 21.91 -2.91
C HIS A 66 0.69 21.04 -3.11
N LEU A 67 0.55 19.99 -2.29
CA LEU A 67 -0.61 19.12 -2.30
C LEU A 67 -1.71 19.68 -1.41
N PRO A 68 -2.99 19.50 -1.77
CA PRO A 68 -4.09 19.96 -0.94
C PRO A 68 -4.13 19.16 0.37
N LEU A 69 -4.28 19.87 1.49
CA LEU A 69 -4.71 19.28 2.76
C LEU A 69 -6.23 19.12 2.71
N ALA A 70 -6.72 17.97 3.16
CA ALA A 70 -8.15 17.69 3.30
C ALA A 70 -8.71 18.33 4.58
#